data_AF-A0ABD3IP06-F1
#
_entry.id   AF-A0ABD3IP06-F1
#
_cell.length_a   1.000
_cell.length_b   1.000
_cell.length_c   1.000
_cell.angle_alpha   90.00
_cell.angle_beta   90.00
_cell.angle_gamma   90.00
#
_symmetry.space_group_name_H-M   'P 1'
#
loop_
_entity.id
_entity.type
_entity.pdbx_description
1 polymer ?
#
loop_
_entity_poly.entity_id
_entity_poly.type
_entity_poly.pdbx_seq_one_letter_code
_entity_poly.pdbx_strand_id
1 'polypeptide(L)'
;MGAELKDSEGAGVVASRRGAAMASRYISRLARVSSHLSPNPLMASEKEAALAAAPPSDSPTIFDKIINKEIPSTVVFEDDKVLAFRDISPQAPTHILIIPKVKDGLSGLSKAEERHFEILGRLLYTAKLVAKQEGLEDGFRIVINDGPSGCQSVYHLHIHLLGGRQMNWPPG
;
A
#
# COMPACT_ATOMS: atom_id res chain seq x y z
N MET A 1 15.91 43.64 -39.75
CA MET A 1 16.06 44.99 -40.36
C MET A 1 14.66 45.47 -40.71
N GLY A 2 14.08 46.50 -40.10
CA GLY A 2 14.51 47.43 -39.08
C GLY A 2 13.46 48.55 -39.01
N ALA A 3 13.14 48.96 -37.78
CA ALA A 3 12.57 50.23 -37.29
C ALA A 3 11.28 50.80 -37.92
N GLU A 4 10.18 50.99 -37.17
CA GLU A 4 9.93 51.89 -36.02
C GLU A 4 9.66 53.36 -36.39
N LEU A 5 8.47 53.81 -35.95
CA LEU A 5 8.16 55.01 -35.17
C LEU A 5 7.42 56.21 -35.80
N LYS A 6 6.49 56.67 -34.94
CA LYS A 6 5.90 58.01 -34.74
C LYS A 6 4.66 58.37 -35.53
N ASP A 7 3.70 59.14 -35.02
CA ASP A 7 3.20 59.58 -33.71
C ASP A 7 2.08 60.57 -34.13
N SER A 8 0.97 60.68 -33.39
CA SER A 8 0.31 62.01 -33.22
C SER A 8 -0.84 61.97 -32.24
N GLU A 9 -0.94 63.09 -31.55
CA GLU A 9 -1.67 63.43 -30.35
C GLU A 9 -3.15 63.80 -30.60
N GLY A 10 -3.93 63.88 -29.51
CA GLY A 10 -4.82 65.05 -29.31
C GLY A 10 -6.27 64.80 -28.87
N ALA A 11 -6.57 65.23 -27.63
CA ALA A 11 -7.83 65.79 -27.07
C ALA A 11 -9.17 64.99 -27.21
N GLY A 12 -10.04 64.78 -26.22
CA GLY A 12 -10.28 65.44 -24.93
C GLY A 12 -11.65 66.14 -24.94
N VAL A 13 -12.77 65.46 -24.59
CA VAL A 13 -14.06 66.10 -24.18
C VAL A 13 -14.92 65.19 -23.27
N VAL A 14 -15.11 65.66 -22.02
CA VAL A 14 -16.28 65.70 -21.12
C VAL A 14 -17.37 64.59 -21.10
N ALA A 15 -17.43 63.96 -19.92
CA ALA A 15 -18.52 63.29 -19.19
C ALA A 15 -19.93 63.10 -19.78
N SER A 16 -20.43 61.85 -19.72
CA SER A 16 -21.81 61.57 -19.31
C SER A 16 -21.89 60.33 -18.42
N ARG A 17 -22.61 60.45 -17.30
CA ARG A 17 -22.85 59.40 -16.32
C ARG A 17 -23.92 58.44 -16.84
N ARG A 18 -23.67 57.13 -16.80
CA ARG A 18 -24.58 56.01 -16.48
C ARG A 18 -24.04 54.71 -17.08
N GLY A 19 -23.86 53.68 -16.26
CA GLY A 19 -23.50 52.34 -16.75
C GLY A 19 -22.59 51.59 -15.79
N ALA A 20 -23.09 51.35 -14.58
CA ALA A 20 -22.44 50.46 -13.63
C ALA A 20 -22.46 49.00 -14.14
N ALA A 21 -21.40 48.27 -13.78
CA ALA A 21 -21.35 46.81 -13.63
C ALA A 21 -21.32 45.94 -14.90
N MET A 22 -20.12 45.75 -15.47
CA MET A 22 -19.58 44.42 -15.79
C MET A 22 -18.12 44.57 -16.21
N ALA A 23 -17.27 43.58 -15.89
CA ALA A 23 -15.84 43.50 -16.22
C ALA A 23 -14.86 44.24 -15.26
N SER A 24 -14.68 43.70 -14.05
CA SER A 24 -13.41 43.82 -13.31
C SER A 24 -13.31 42.75 -12.23
N ARG A 25 -12.97 41.51 -12.62
CA ARG A 25 -12.36 40.47 -11.75
C ARG A 25 -11.50 39.46 -12.55
N TYR A 26 -10.95 39.88 -13.69
CA TYR A 26 -9.81 39.18 -14.29
C TYR A 26 -8.55 39.73 -13.60
N ILE A 27 -7.68 38.83 -13.13
CA ILE A 27 -6.47 39.08 -12.33
C ILE A 27 -6.73 39.27 -10.82
N SER A 28 -6.87 38.15 -10.10
CA SER A 28 -6.24 37.90 -8.77
C SER A 28 -6.85 36.67 -8.07
N ARG A 29 -6.65 35.47 -8.62
CA ARG A 29 -6.67 34.23 -7.82
C ARG A 29 -5.96 33.04 -8.46
N LEU A 30 -4.79 33.28 -9.05
CA LEU A 30 -3.82 32.22 -9.41
C LEU A 30 -3.02 31.74 -8.18
N ALA A 31 -3.70 31.57 -7.04
CA ALA A 31 -3.09 31.05 -5.83
C ALA A 31 -4.18 30.44 -4.92
N ARG A 32 -4.76 29.33 -5.35
CA ARG A 32 -5.34 28.37 -4.41
C ARG A 32 -5.11 26.97 -4.95
N VAL A 33 -3.87 26.55 -4.76
CA VAL A 33 -3.44 25.21 -4.35
C VAL A 33 -4.30 24.08 -4.91
N SER A 34 -3.74 23.41 -5.92
CA SER A 34 -3.96 21.98 -6.14
C SER A 34 -3.83 21.24 -4.82
N SER A 35 -4.96 20.94 -4.20
CA SER A 35 -5.05 19.98 -3.10
C SER A 35 -6.37 19.25 -3.27
N HIS A 36 -6.33 17.93 -3.12
CA HIS A 36 -7.42 16.96 -3.24
C HIS A 36 -7.40 16.08 -4.49
N LEU A 37 -6.20 15.70 -4.94
CA LEU A 37 -5.99 14.28 -5.20
C LEU A 37 -5.46 13.69 -3.90
N SER A 38 -6.37 13.15 -3.09
CA SER A 38 -5.98 12.27 -2.00
C SER A 38 -5.35 11.03 -2.65
N PRO A 39 -4.11 10.64 -2.34
CA PRO A 39 -3.55 9.43 -2.90
C PRO A 39 -4.47 8.26 -2.51
N ASN A 40 -4.83 7.47 -3.51
CA ASN A 40 -5.54 6.23 -3.32
C ASN A 40 -4.72 5.39 -2.32
N PRO A 41 -5.26 4.94 -1.17
CA PRO A 41 -4.48 4.26 -0.12
C PRO A 41 -3.96 2.86 -0.54
N LEU A 42 -4.02 2.55 -1.83
CA LEU A 42 -3.81 1.23 -2.41
C LEU A 42 -2.36 0.92 -2.81
N MET A 43 -1.38 1.80 -2.56
CA MET A 43 0.02 1.57 -2.96
C MET A 43 1.01 2.19 -1.97
N ALA A 44 0.88 1.90 -0.68
CA ALA A 44 2.00 2.10 0.23
C ALA A 44 3.00 0.95 0.02
N SER A 45 4.29 1.28 -0.05
CA SER A 45 5.34 0.25 0.02
C SER A 45 5.26 -0.46 1.38
N GLU A 46 5.70 -1.72 1.43
CA GLU A 46 5.72 -2.48 2.69
C GLU A 46 6.44 -1.73 3.81
N LYS A 47 7.51 -0.99 3.44
CA LYS A 47 8.27 -0.13 4.35
C LYS A 47 7.44 1.04 4.89
N GLU A 48 6.70 1.74 4.04
CA GLU A 48 5.83 2.82 4.50
C GLU A 48 4.69 2.29 5.39
N ALA A 49 4.13 1.13 5.02
CA ALA A 49 3.11 0.47 5.82
C ALA A 49 3.65 0.05 7.21
N ALA A 50 4.87 -0.49 7.27
CA ALA A 50 5.54 -0.84 8.52
C ALA A 50 5.85 0.39 9.39
N LEU A 51 6.29 1.50 8.79
CA LEU A 51 6.53 2.75 9.52
C LEU A 51 5.24 3.40 10.07
N ALA A 52 4.11 3.15 9.41
CA ALA A 52 2.79 3.63 9.82
C ALA A 52 2.05 2.64 10.74
N ALA A 53 2.57 1.43 10.95
CA ALA A 53 1.90 0.39 11.69
C ALA A 53 1.73 0.78 13.17
N ALA A 54 0.50 0.68 13.67
CA ALA A 54 0.21 0.84 15.09
C ALA A 54 0.86 -0.32 15.88
N PRO A 55 1.23 -0.10 17.16
CA PRO A 55 1.77 -1.16 18.00
C PRO A 55 0.79 -2.34 18.12
N PRO A 56 1.30 -3.57 18.37
CA PRO A 56 0.45 -4.75 18.49
C PRO A 56 -0.60 -4.57 19.59
N SER A 57 -1.83 -4.91 19.26
CA SER A 57 -2.97 -4.88 20.17
C SER A 57 -3.93 -6.05 19.89
N ASP A 58 -4.88 -6.25 20.79
CA ASP A 58 -5.92 -7.29 20.63
C ASP A 58 -7.01 -6.89 19.63
N SER A 59 -6.97 -5.66 19.09
CA SER A 59 -7.94 -5.21 18.09
C SER A 59 -7.81 -5.99 16.76
N PRO A 60 -8.92 -6.14 16.01
CA PRO A 60 -8.88 -6.75 14.68
C PRO A 60 -7.99 -5.98 13.71
N THR A 61 -7.15 -6.72 13.00
CA THR A 61 -6.28 -6.26 11.93
C THR A 61 -6.99 -6.31 10.57
N ILE A 62 -6.32 -5.85 9.52
CA ILE A 62 -6.81 -6.01 8.14
C ILE A 62 -6.92 -7.50 7.74
N PHE A 63 -6.08 -8.37 8.30
CA PHE A 63 -6.14 -9.81 8.02
C PHE A 63 -7.36 -10.49 8.66
N ASP A 64 -7.81 -10.02 9.83
CA ASP A 64 -9.06 -10.49 10.42
C ASP A 64 -10.25 -10.20 9.49
N LYS A 65 -10.27 -9.03 8.85
CA LYS A 65 -11.29 -8.69 7.84
C LYS A 65 -11.21 -9.59 6.61
N ILE A 66 -10.01 -10.00 6.19
CA ILE A 66 -9.83 -10.95 5.08
C ILE A 66 -10.31 -12.35 5.49
N ILE A 67 -9.98 -12.82 6.69
CA ILE A 67 -10.41 -14.12 7.23
C ILE A 67 -11.94 -14.17 7.30
N ASN A 68 -12.57 -13.10 7.80
CA ASN A 68 -14.02 -12.97 7.91
C ASN A 68 -14.73 -12.67 6.57
N LYS A 69 -13.98 -12.57 5.46
CA LYS A 69 -14.50 -12.23 4.13
C LYS A 69 -15.24 -10.88 4.08
N GLU A 70 -14.91 -9.96 4.99
CA GLU A 70 -15.45 -8.60 5.02
C GLU A 70 -14.85 -7.72 3.91
N ILE A 71 -13.62 -8.03 3.50
CA ILE A 71 -12.95 -7.40 2.36
C ILE A 71 -12.45 -8.47 1.37
N PRO A 72 -12.41 -8.17 0.07
CA PRO A 72 -11.99 -9.14 -0.93
C PRO A 72 -10.50 -9.45 -0.83
N SER A 73 -10.14 -10.70 -1.12
CA SER A 73 -8.76 -11.13 -1.34
C SER A 73 -8.73 -12.24 -2.39
N THR A 74 -7.60 -12.37 -3.09
CA THR A 74 -7.38 -13.46 -4.04
C THR A 74 -6.81 -14.66 -3.30
N VAL A 75 -7.70 -15.47 -2.73
CA VAL A 75 -7.34 -16.69 -1.99
C VAL A 75 -6.77 -17.74 -2.95
N VAL A 76 -5.64 -18.34 -2.56
CA VAL A 76 -4.96 -19.40 -3.32
C VAL A 76 -4.94 -20.74 -2.57
N PHE A 77 -5.04 -20.71 -1.24
CA PHE A 77 -5.17 -21.89 -0.40
C PHE A 77 -5.95 -21.54 0.87
N GLU A 78 -6.79 -22.44 1.33
CA GLU A 78 -7.54 -22.26 2.57
C GLU A 78 -7.85 -23.63 3.19
N ASP A 79 -7.56 -23.78 4.48
CA ASP A 79 -7.98 -24.93 5.29
C ASP A 79 -8.60 -24.45 6.63
N ASP A 80 -8.74 -25.34 7.61
CA ASP A 80 -9.33 -25.02 8.91
C ASP A 80 -8.45 -24.11 9.79
N LYS A 81 -7.13 -24.04 9.55
CA LYS A 81 -6.17 -23.29 10.38
C LYS A 81 -5.45 -22.17 9.65
N VAL A 82 -5.32 -22.25 8.32
CA VAL A 82 -4.44 -21.40 7.52
C VAL A 82 -5.22 -20.83 6.33
N LEU A 83 -4.88 -19.59 6.00
CA LEU A 83 -5.34 -18.90 4.79
C LEU A 83 -4.12 -18.39 4.02
N ALA A 84 -4.08 -18.61 2.71
CA ALA A 84 -3.10 -18.03 1.83
C ALA A 84 -3.78 -17.22 0.72
N PHE A 85 -3.29 -16.01 0.47
CA PHE A 85 -3.84 -15.11 -0.53
C PHE A 85 -2.75 -14.26 -1.18
N ARG A 86 -2.99 -13.80 -2.42
CA ARG A 86 -2.04 -12.94 -3.13
C ARG A 86 -1.89 -11.60 -2.41
N ASP A 87 -0.66 -11.16 -2.25
CA ASP A 87 -0.34 -9.85 -1.74
C ASP A 87 -0.87 -8.76 -2.70
N ILE A 88 -1.41 -7.67 -2.17
CA ILE A 88 -1.95 -6.56 -2.98
C ILE A 88 -0.85 -5.66 -3.57
N SER A 89 0.34 -5.68 -2.94
CA SER A 89 1.55 -4.94 -3.32
C SER A 89 2.69 -5.92 -3.63
N PRO A 90 2.57 -6.74 -4.71
CA PRO A 90 3.50 -7.83 -4.99
C PRO A 90 4.94 -7.34 -5.25
N GLN A 91 5.92 -7.96 -4.58
CA GLN A 91 7.36 -7.66 -4.76
C GLN A 91 8.07 -8.67 -5.67
N ALA A 92 7.33 -9.65 -6.20
CA ALA A 92 7.76 -10.68 -7.14
C ALA A 92 6.56 -11.15 -7.97
N PRO A 93 6.77 -11.79 -9.14
CA PRO A 93 5.67 -12.31 -9.96
C PRO A 93 4.69 -13.21 -9.17
N THR A 94 5.22 -14.01 -8.26
CA THR A 94 4.44 -14.69 -7.23
C THR A 94 4.78 -14.08 -5.88
N HIS A 95 3.82 -13.38 -5.25
CA HIS A 95 3.92 -12.89 -3.88
C HIS A 95 2.62 -13.23 -3.13
N ILE A 96 2.72 -14.13 -2.16
CA ILE A 96 1.58 -14.67 -1.42
C ILE A 96 1.84 -14.52 0.07
N LEU A 97 0.82 -14.10 0.81
CA LEU A 97 0.82 -14.09 2.26
C LEU A 97 0.12 -15.34 2.78
N ILE A 98 0.73 -16.00 3.77
CA ILE A 98 0.19 -17.19 4.43
C ILE A 98 0.06 -16.88 5.91
N ILE A 99 -1.16 -16.97 6.44
CA ILE A 99 -1.50 -16.51 7.78
C ILE A 99 -2.26 -17.59 8.56
N PRO A 100 -2.12 -17.65 9.89
CA PRO A 100 -3.02 -18.44 10.71
C PRO A 100 -4.39 -17.76 10.75
N LYS A 101 -5.48 -18.53 10.70
CA LYS A 101 -6.85 -18.02 10.84
C LYS A 101 -7.16 -17.54 12.25
N VAL A 102 -6.47 -18.09 13.25
CA VAL A 102 -6.60 -17.70 14.66
C VAL A 102 -5.28 -17.06 15.10
N LYS A 103 -5.35 -15.81 15.52
CA LYS A 103 -4.16 -15.06 15.96
C LYS A 103 -3.58 -15.60 17.28
N ASP A 104 -4.41 -15.90 18.28
CA ASP A 104 -3.99 -16.42 19.62
C ASP A 104 -2.80 -15.66 20.29
N GLY A 105 -2.77 -14.33 20.11
CA GLY A 105 -1.67 -13.49 20.60
C GLY A 105 -0.41 -13.47 19.71
N LEU A 106 -0.40 -14.24 18.62
CA LEU A 106 0.69 -14.34 17.65
C LEU A 106 0.71 -13.14 16.68
N SER A 107 0.91 -11.95 17.23
CA SER A 107 0.98 -10.69 16.45
C SER A 107 2.26 -10.56 15.63
N GLY A 108 3.25 -11.42 15.87
CA GLY A 108 4.57 -11.46 15.24
C GLY A 108 5.33 -12.70 15.72
N LEU A 109 6.46 -13.02 15.10
CA LEU A 109 7.21 -14.23 15.43
C LEU A 109 7.81 -14.17 16.85
N SER A 110 8.24 -12.98 17.29
CA SER A 110 8.75 -12.75 18.66
C SER A 110 7.70 -12.95 19.75
N LYS A 111 6.42 -13.11 19.39
CA LYS A 111 5.32 -13.44 20.31
C LYS A 111 4.98 -14.93 20.34
N ALA A 112 5.71 -15.75 19.60
CA ALA A 112 5.51 -17.19 19.61
C ALA A 112 5.85 -17.79 20.98
N GLU A 113 4.89 -18.55 21.50
CA GLU A 113 5.02 -19.43 22.66
C GLU A 113 4.93 -20.91 22.25
N GLU A 114 5.27 -21.85 23.14
CA GLU A 114 5.32 -23.30 22.86
C GLU A 114 4.02 -23.85 22.24
N ARG A 115 2.86 -23.34 22.66
CA ARG A 115 1.55 -23.74 22.10
C ARG A 115 1.41 -23.47 20.60
N HIS A 116 2.23 -22.57 20.04
CA HIS A 116 2.19 -22.23 18.61
C HIS A 116 3.07 -23.12 17.74
N PHE A 117 3.79 -24.10 18.30
CA PHE A 117 4.70 -24.96 17.54
C PHE A 117 4.01 -25.61 16.34
N GLU A 118 2.81 -26.15 16.54
CA GLU A 118 2.04 -26.80 15.48
C GLU A 118 1.65 -25.82 14.35
N ILE A 119 1.12 -24.64 14.70
CA ILE A 119 0.68 -23.67 13.69
C ILE A 119 1.88 -23.10 12.91
N LEU A 120 3.01 -22.86 13.56
CA LEU A 120 4.24 -22.41 12.89
C LEU A 120 4.73 -23.44 11.86
N GLY A 121 4.76 -24.72 12.23
CA GLY A 121 5.09 -25.81 11.31
C GLY A 121 4.10 -25.91 10.15
N ARG A 122 2.80 -25.75 10.44
CA ARG A 122 1.74 -25.79 9.43
C ARG A 122 1.83 -24.64 8.43
N LEU A 123 2.19 -23.43 8.87
CA LEU A 123 2.40 -22.28 7.97
C LEU A 123 3.54 -22.56 6.98
N LEU A 124 4.68 -23.06 7.44
CA LEU A 124 5.81 -23.41 6.57
C LEU A 124 5.49 -24.57 5.63
N TYR A 125 4.80 -25.60 6.11
CA TYR A 125 4.36 -26.71 5.27
C TYR A 125 3.38 -26.24 4.19
N THR A 126 2.43 -25.36 4.55
CA THR A 126 1.51 -24.73 3.61
C THR A 126 2.26 -23.92 2.55
N ALA A 127 3.30 -23.17 2.94
CA ALA A 127 4.14 -22.44 1.99
C ALA A 127 4.76 -23.36 0.94
N LYS A 128 5.25 -24.52 1.34
CA LYS A 128 5.75 -25.55 0.41
C LYS A 128 4.64 -26.08 -0.52
N LEU A 129 3.42 -26.28 -0.02
CA LEU A 129 2.30 -26.76 -0.86
C LEU A 129 1.89 -25.70 -1.90
N VAL A 130 1.73 -24.45 -1.46
CA VAL A 130 1.36 -23.32 -2.30
C VAL A 130 2.44 -23.04 -3.35
N ALA A 131 3.71 -23.08 -2.97
CA ALA A 131 4.82 -22.91 -3.91
C ALA A 131 4.78 -23.95 -5.05
N LYS A 132 4.46 -25.22 -4.71
CA LYS A 132 4.27 -26.27 -5.72
C LYS A 132 3.07 -25.98 -6.62
N GLN A 133 1.96 -25.51 -6.07
CA GLN A 133 0.75 -25.16 -6.85
C GLN A 133 0.98 -23.99 -7.81
N GLU A 134 1.81 -23.03 -7.41
CA GLU A 134 2.17 -21.85 -8.23
C GLU A 134 3.33 -22.12 -9.20
N GLY A 135 3.82 -23.37 -9.31
CA GLY A 135 4.87 -23.74 -10.26
C GLY A 135 6.25 -23.17 -9.92
N LEU A 136 6.55 -22.92 -8.65
CA LEU A 136 7.85 -22.40 -8.20
C LEU A 136 8.91 -23.50 -8.09
N GLU A 137 9.12 -24.24 -9.18
CA GLU A 137 10.02 -25.40 -9.24
C GLU A 137 11.49 -25.02 -9.11
N ASP A 138 11.88 -23.85 -9.65
CA ASP A 138 13.25 -23.30 -9.58
C ASP A 138 13.58 -22.63 -8.23
N GLY A 139 12.65 -22.70 -7.27
CA GLY A 139 12.82 -22.20 -5.91
C GLY A 139 12.03 -20.92 -5.60
N PHE A 140 12.08 -20.55 -4.32
CA PHE A 140 11.34 -19.43 -3.75
C PHE A 140 12.03 -18.92 -2.47
N ARG A 141 11.62 -17.75 -1.99
CA ARG A 141 12.04 -17.19 -0.71
C ARG A 141 10.87 -17.11 0.25
N ILE A 142 11.12 -17.51 1.49
CA ILE A 142 10.22 -17.33 2.62
C ILE A 142 10.74 -16.17 3.46
N VAL A 143 9.86 -15.22 3.82
CA VAL A 143 10.19 -14.10 4.71
C VAL A 143 9.15 -14.02 5.82
N ILE A 144 9.61 -13.83 7.05
CA ILE A 144 8.78 -13.46 8.20
C ILE A 144 9.40 -12.20 8.78
N ASN A 145 8.64 -11.11 8.74
CA ASN A 145 9.06 -9.82 9.29
C ASN A 145 8.63 -9.73 10.75
N ASP A 146 9.54 -9.30 11.63
CA ASP A 146 9.24 -9.07 13.05
C ASP A 146 9.58 -7.64 13.46
N GLY A 147 8.55 -6.93 13.93
CA GLY A 147 8.67 -5.57 14.45
C GLY A 147 9.09 -4.52 13.42
N PRO A 148 9.36 -3.28 13.88
CA PRO A 148 9.65 -2.15 13.01
C PRO A 148 10.91 -2.35 12.16
N SER A 149 11.99 -2.87 12.75
CA SER A 149 13.25 -3.11 12.05
C SER A 149 13.17 -4.26 11.05
N GLY A 150 12.26 -5.21 11.28
CA GLY A 150 11.95 -6.28 10.32
C GLY A 150 11.02 -5.83 9.20
N CYS A 151 10.55 -4.58 9.18
CA CYS A 151 9.57 -4.09 8.20
C CYS A 151 8.21 -4.81 8.28
N GLN A 152 7.74 -5.13 9.48
CA GLN A 152 6.43 -5.74 9.69
C GLN A 152 5.31 -4.70 9.55
N SER A 153 4.41 -4.87 8.57
CA SER A 153 3.30 -3.93 8.32
C SER A 153 2.00 -4.28 9.05
N VAL A 154 1.72 -5.56 9.27
CA VAL A 154 0.51 -6.05 9.94
C VAL A 154 0.87 -6.93 11.14
N TYR A 155 0.33 -6.57 12.31
CA TYR A 155 0.54 -7.27 13.58
C TYR A 155 -0.36 -8.50 13.76
N HIS A 156 -0.28 -9.38 12.77
CA HIS A 156 -0.85 -10.72 12.71
C HIS A 156 0.19 -11.55 11.95
N LEU A 157 0.70 -12.63 12.55
CA LEU A 157 1.80 -13.39 11.94
C LEU A 157 1.48 -13.77 10.49
N HIS A 158 2.39 -13.47 9.60
CA HIS A 158 2.28 -13.82 8.19
C HIS A 158 3.63 -14.24 7.63
N ILE A 159 3.58 -15.17 6.71
CA ILE A 159 4.71 -15.61 5.93
C ILE A 159 4.55 -15.05 4.52
N HIS A 160 5.56 -14.36 4.03
CA HIS A 160 5.67 -14.03 2.61
C HIS A 160 6.28 -15.21 1.86
N LEU A 161 5.62 -15.66 0.81
CA LEU A 161 6.15 -16.56 -0.21
C LEU A 161 6.42 -15.77 -1.49
N LEU A 162 7.69 -15.62 -1.85
CA LEU A 162 8.13 -14.88 -3.04
C LEU A 162 8.79 -15.81 -4.07
N GLY A 163 8.39 -15.71 -5.34
CA GLY A 163 8.94 -16.54 -6.41
C GLY A 163 8.66 -16.00 -7.81
N GLY A 164 9.02 -16.79 -8.82
CA GLY A 164 8.84 -16.45 -10.23
C GLY A 164 9.92 -15.50 -10.80
N ARG A 165 10.97 -15.22 -10.03
CA ARG A 165 12.18 -14.50 -10.46
C ARG A 165 13.37 -14.87 -9.58
N GLN A 166 14.59 -14.56 -10.03
CA GLN A 166 15.77 -14.63 -9.18
C GLN A 166 15.64 -13.66 -7.99
N MET A 167 15.91 -14.15 -6.79
CA MET A 167 15.95 -13.33 -5.58
C MET A 167 17.38 -12.82 -5.34
N ASN A 168 17.51 -11.53 -5.00
CA ASN A 168 18.80 -10.90 -4.72
C ASN A 168 19.29 -11.21 -3.30
N TRP A 169 20.57 -10.92 -3.05
CA TRP A 169 21.19 -10.94 -1.73
C TRP A 169 21.92 -9.61 -1.49
N PRO A 170 21.76 -8.95 -0.32
CA PRO A 170 21.00 -9.39 0.87
C PRO A 170 19.47 -9.43 0.67
N PRO A 171 18.72 -10.09 1.58
CA PRO A 171 17.27 -10.26 1.47
C PRO A 171 16.50 -9.10 2.14
N GLY A 172 16.78 -7.88 1.69
CA GLY A 172 16.24 -6.64 2.21
C GLY A 172 17.05 -5.46 1.69
#